data_AF-A0A527ZGU9-F1
#
_entry.id   AF-A0A527ZGU9-F1
#
_cell.length_a   1.000
_cell.length_b   1.000
_cell.length_c   1.000
_cell.angle_alpha   90.00
_cell.angle_beta   90.00
_cell.angle_gamma   90.00
#
_symmetry.space_group_name_H-M   'P 1'
#
loop_
_entity.id
_entity.type
_entity.pdbx_description
1 polymer ?
#
loop_
_entity_poly.entity_id
_entity_poly.type
_entity_poly.pdbx_seq_one_letter_code
_entity_poly.pdbx_strand_id
1 'polypeptide(L)'
;HQFGLNLPNSALNPALAGAVAAHSGIEWRKAMVATWRLDADHAHAILSDGSEVAASLAVAADGRLSPAREAAGISTSARSYPQAALVLNFGHRSDHAFTSTEFHTETGPFTQVPLPGNRSSLVWVVEPEMAKELVALNDATLSMRVEQRMQSMLGRVSVEPGRQIYA
;
A
#
# COMPACT_ATOMS: atom_id res chain seq x y z
N HIS A 1 -10.83 21.68 11.80
CA HIS A 1 -10.23 20.38 12.16
C HIS A 1 -10.05 19.57 10.88
N GLN A 2 -8.89 18.94 10.68
CA GLN A 2 -8.65 18.07 9.52
C GLN A 2 -9.17 16.65 9.84
N PHE A 3 -9.88 16.02 8.90
CA PHE A 3 -10.45 14.68 9.07
C PHE A 3 -9.42 13.55 8.88
N GLY A 4 -8.40 13.77 8.04
CA GLY A 4 -7.33 12.82 7.77
C GLY A 4 -6.13 13.48 7.09
N LEU A 5 -5.01 12.77 7.05
CA LEU A 5 -3.76 13.21 6.42
C LEU A 5 -3.25 12.12 5.47
N ASN A 6 -2.80 12.53 4.28
CA ASN A 6 -2.12 11.65 3.35
C ASN A 6 -0.62 11.69 3.64
N LEU A 7 -0.07 10.56 4.09
CA LEU A 7 1.34 10.43 4.45
C LEU A 7 2.00 9.38 3.54
N PRO A 8 3.03 9.75 2.76
CA PRO A 8 3.83 8.78 2.04
C PRO A 8 4.45 7.76 3.00
N ASN A 9 4.41 6.47 2.63
CA ASN A 9 5.07 5.41 3.40
C ASN A 9 6.57 5.66 3.58
N SER A 10 7.22 6.35 2.62
CA SER A 10 8.62 6.75 2.71
C SER A 10 8.90 7.76 3.83
N ALA A 11 7.89 8.52 4.29
CA ALA A 11 7.99 9.41 5.43
C ALA A 11 7.49 8.73 6.73
N LEU A 12 6.37 8.00 6.65
CA LEU A 12 5.75 7.35 7.80
C LEU A 12 6.62 6.23 8.38
N ASN A 13 7.16 5.35 7.53
CA ASN A 13 7.88 4.15 8.01
C ASN A 13 9.17 4.49 8.77
N PRO A 14 10.04 5.42 8.31
CA PRO A 14 11.21 5.83 9.09
C PRO A 14 10.84 6.49 10.41
N ALA A 15 9.75 7.27 10.47
CA ALA A 15 9.29 7.89 11.71
C ALA A 15 8.84 6.82 12.73
N LEU A 16 8.06 5.82 12.30
CA LEU A 16 7.67 4.69 13.14
C LEU A 16 8.89 3.84 13.57
N ALA A 17 9.83 3.58 12.65
CA ALA A 17 11.06 2.87 12.95
C ALA A 17 11.91 3.62 14.00
N GLY A 18 11.98 4.95 13.91
CA GLY A 18 12.65 5.79 14.90
C GLY A 18 11.98 5.72 16.28
N ALA A 19 10.65 5.77 16.32
CA ALA A 19 9.89 5.64 17.56
C ALA A 19 10.11 4.26 18.22
N VAL A 20 10.13 3.18 17.43
CA VAL A 20 10.45 1.83 17.91
C VAL A 20 11.86 1.76 18.47
N ALA A 21 12.86 2.28 17.74
CA ALA A 21 14.25 2.25 18.19
C ALA A 21 14.52 3.06 19.46
N ALA A 22 13.73 4.11 19.71
CA ALA A 22 13.85 4.96 20.90
C ALA A 22 13.10 4.40 22.13
N HIS A 23 12.27 3.36 21.98
CA HIS A 23 11.41 2.87 23.04
C HIS A 23 12.08 1.72 23.81
N SER A 24 12.39 1.92 25.09
CA SER A 24 13.12 0.94 25.92
C SER A 24 12.38 -0.39 26.14
N GLY A 25 11.05 -0.38 26.01
CA GLY A 25 10.22 -1.58 26.11
C GLY A 25 10.11 -2.41 24.82
N ILE A 26 10.77 -2.02 23.72
CA ILE A 26 10.67 -2.74 22.44
C ILE A 26 12.06 -3.26 22.04
N GLU A 27 12.18 -4.57 21.92
CA GLU A 27 13.31 -5.21 21.26
C GLU A 27 12.96 -5.44 19.78
N TRP A 28 13.65 -4.75 18.88
CA TRP A 28 13.41 -4.91 17.44
C TRP A 28 14.44 -5.85 16.80
N ARG A 29 14.02 -7.09 16.55
CA ARG A 29 14.81 -8.07 15.78
C ARG A 29 14.57 -7.90 14.28
N LYS A 30 15.62 -7.58 13.53
CA LYS A 30 15.57 -7.42 12.07
C LYS A 30 15.79 -8.76 11.35
N ALA A 31 15.01 -9.76 11.71
CA ALA A 31 15.00 -11.09 11.09
C ALA A 31 13.56 -11.49 10.77
N MET A 32 13.37 -12.27 9.71
CA MET A 32 12.05 -12.78 9.35
C MET A 32 11.72 -13.98 10.22
N VAL A 33 10.44 -14.19 10.55
CA VAL A 33 10.00 -15.45 11.16
C VAL A 33 9.96 -16.52 10.07
N ALA A 34 10.74 -17.58 10.22
CA ALA A 34 10.79 -18.71 9.30
C ALA A 34 9.72 -19.75 9.64
N THR A 35 9.53 -20.02 10.92
CA THR A 35 8.58 -21.04 11.40
C THR A 35 7.88 -20.59 12.67
N TRP A 36 6.59 -20.87 12.75
CA TRP A 36 5.80 -20.73 13.97
C TRP A 36 5.50 -22.09 14.58
N ARG A 37 5.63 -22.20 15.89
CA ARG A 37 5.17 -23.35 16.68
C ARG A 37 4.31 -22.83 17.83
N LEU A 38 3.12 -23.40 17.99
CA LEU A 38 2.19 -23.03 19.04
C LEU A 38 2.04 -24.19 20.01
N ASP A 39 2.08 -23.92 21.31
CA ASP A 39 1.70 -24.86 22.36
C ASP A 39 0.57 -24.27 23.22
N ALA A 40 0.25 -24.91 24.34
CA ALA A 40 -0.89 -24.53 25.18
C ALA A 40 -0.73 -23.12 25.81
N ASP A 41 0.51 -22.70 26.08
CA ASP A 41 0.79 -21.51 26.88
C ASP A 41 1.61 -20.45 26.11
N HIS A 42 2.29 -20.84 25.03
CA HIS A 42 3.22 -19.97 24.30
C HIS A 42 3.13 -20.11 22.77
N ALA A 43 3.45 -19.01 22.10
CA ALA A 43 3.81 -18.97 20.70
C ALA A 43 5.34 -18.86 20.58
N HIS A 44 5.92 -19.70 19.73
CA HIS A 44 7.34 -19.75 19.42
C HIS A 44 7.55 -19.33 17.98
N ALA A 45 8.38 -18.30 17.77
CA ALA A 45 8.82 -17.82 16.48
C ALA A 45 10.29 -18.19 16.29
N ILE A 46 10.55 -19.10 15.36
CA ILE A 46 11.91 -19.44 14.91
C ILE A 46 12.25 -18.47 13.78
N LEU A 47 13.29 -17.68 13.96
CA LEU A 47 13.72 -16.64 13.04
C LEU A 47 14.64 -17.22 11.95
N SER A 48 14.79 -16.46 10.86
CA SER A 48 15.61 -16.85 9.70
C SER A 48 17.09 -17.01 10.01
N ASP A 49 17.57 -16.47 11.13
CA ASP A 49 18.94 -16.64 11.62
C ASP A 49 19.10 -17.85 12.56
N GLY A 50 18.01 -18.62 12.76
CA GLY A 50 17.98 -19.79 13.64
C GLY A 50 17.71 -19.49 15.12
N SER A 51 17.63 -18.21 15.51
CA SER A 51 17.23 -17.84 16.87
C SER A 51 15.74 -18.07 17.12
N GLU A 52 15.34 -18.21 18.39
CA GLU A 52 13.95 -18.43 18.79
C GLU A 52 13.48 -17.32 19.73
N VAL A 53 12.21 -16.92 19.57
CA VAL A 53 11.49 -16.03 20.48
C VAL A 53 10.24 -16.76 20.97
N ALA A 54 10.06 -16.85 22.28
CA ALA A 54 8.85 -17.40 22.89
C ALA A 54 8.09 -16.30 23.64
N ALA A 55 6.77 -16.27 23.49
CA ALA A 55 5.91 -15.32 24.19
C ALA A 55 4.53 -15.93 24.47
N SER A 56 3.87 -15.48 25.54
CA SER A 56 2.50 -15.90 25.88
C SER A 56 1.43 -15.34 24.92
N LEU A 57 1.77 -14.33 24.11
CA LEU A 57 0.91 -13.75 23.08
C LEU A 57 1.75 -13.37 21.86
N ALA A 58 1.30 -13.80 20.68
CA ALA A 58 1.81 -13.32 19.41
C ALA A 58 0.74 -12.48 18.69
N VAL A 59 1.14 -11.32 18.16
CA VAL A 59 0.29 -10.48 17.31
C VAL A 59 0.87 -10.47 15.91
N ALA A 60 0.14 -11.04 14.96
CA ALA A 60 0.55 -11.12 13.56
C ALA A 60 0.19 -9.83 12.81
N ALA A 61 1.21 -9.10 12.34
CA ALA A 61 1.08 -7.91 11.50
C ALA A 61 1.88 -8.07 10.18
N ASP A 62 1.90 -9.29 9.66
CA ASP A 62 2.71 -9.79 8.53
C ASP A 62 1.93 -9.88 7.20
N GLY A 63 0.77 -9.21 7.13
CA GLY A 63 0.04 -8.98 5.89
C GLY A 63 -0.86 -10.14 5.42
N ARG A 64 -1.30 -10.06 4.15
CA ARG A 64 -2.34 -10.95 3.61
C ARG A 64 -1.94 -12.43 3.61
N LEU A 65 -0.67 -12.74 3.37
CA LEU A 65 -0.13 -14.11 3.30
C LEU A 65 0.59 -14.49 4.61
N SER A 66 -0.01 -14.14 5.75
CA SER A 66 0.52 -14.34 7.10
C SER A 66 0.87 -15.80 7.42
N PRO A 67 2.16 -16.15 7.59
CA PRO A 67 2.57 -17.47 8.07
C PRO A 67 2.11 -17.73 9.51
N ALA A 68 1.99 -16.68 10.33
CA ALA A 68 1.50 -16.80 11.70
C ALA A 68 0.04 -17.26 11.73
N ARG A 69 -0.80 -16.69 10.87
CA ARG A 69 -2.21 -17.07 10.73
C ARG A 69 -2.36 -18.52 10.26
N GLU A 70 -1.53 -18.93 9.29
CA GLU A 70 -1.51 -20.31 8.78
C GLU A 70 -1.13 -21.30 9.89
N ALA A 71 -0.08 -21.02 10.65
CA ALA A 71 0.34 -21.85 11.77
C ALA A 71 -0.70 -21.94 12.90
N ALA A 72 -1.50 -20.88 13.08
CA ALA A 72 -2.63 -20.87 14.01
C ALA A 72 -3.87 -21.64 13.50
N GLY A 73 -3.84 -22.17 12.27
CA GLY A 73 -4.98 -22.88 11.68
C GLY A 73 -6.19 -21.99 11.39
N ILE A 74 -5.98 -20.67 11.29
CA ILE A 74 -7.06 -19.72 11.07
C ILE A 74 -7.39 -19.65 9.57
N SER A 75 -8.50 -20.27 9.21
CA SER A 75 -9.02 -20.27 7.84
C SER A 75 -9.45 -18.88 7.38
N THR A 76 -9.18 -18.56 6.11
CA THR A 76 -9.64 -17.33 5.46
C THR A 76 -10.46 -17.63 4.22
N SER A 77 -11.52 -16.87 4.00
CA SER A 77 -12.23 -16.85 2.71
C SER A 77 -11.73 -15.68 1.87
N ALA A 78 -11.30 -15.96 0.64
CA ALA A 78 -11.01 -14.91 -0.34
C ALA A 78 -12.19 -14.77 -1.31
N ARG A 79 -12.52 -13.53 -1.66
CA ARG A 79 -13.40 -13.22 -2.79
C ARG A 79 -12.57 -12.49 -3.83
N SER A 80 -12.41 -13.10 -4.98
CA SER A 80 -11.78 -12.45 -6.12
C SER A 80 -12.80 -11.52 -6.76
N TYR A 81 -12.44 -10.26 -6.92
CA TYR A 81 -13.18 -9.33 -7.77
C TYR A 81 -12.50 -9.27 -9.13
N PRO A 82 -13.24 -9.09 -10.24
CA PRO A 82 -12.64 -8.92 -11.56
C PRO A 82 -12.09 -7.49 -11.71
N GLN A 83 -11.27 -7.06 -10.74
CA GLN A 83 -10.73 -5.71 -10.64
C GLN A 83 -9.25 -5.78 -10.28
N ALA A 84 -8.50 -4.82 -10.78
CA ALA A 84 -7.12 -4.55 -10.41
C ALA A 84 -6.95 -3.03 -10.25
N ALA A 85 -6.01 -2.61 -9.41
CA ALA A 85 -5.68 -1.22 -9.18
C ALA A 85 -4.32 -0.88 -9.81
N LEU A 86 -4.31 0.04 -10.77
CA LEU A 86 -3.08 0.73 -11.18
C LEU A 86 -2.80 1.84 -10.16
N VAL A 87 -1.62 1.77 -9.54
CA VAL A 87 -1.16 2.75 -8.55
C VAL A 87 0.08 3.46 -9.09
N LEU A 88 0.10 4.79 -9.05
CA LEU A 88 1.23 5.60 -9.50
C LEU A 88 1.23 6.97 -8.83
N ASN A 89 2.35 7.68 -8.94
CA ASN A 89 2.42 9.10 -8.59
C ASN A 89 2.53 9.93 -9.87
N PHE A 90 2.07 11.18 -9.81
CA PHE A 90 2.13 12.10 -10.92
C PHE A 90 2.23 13.56 -10.45
N GLY A 91 2.94 14.37 -11.22
CA GLY A 91 2.91 15.83 -11.11
C GLY A 91 1.76 16.43 -11.91
N HIS A 92 1.30 17.60 -11.49
CA HIS A 92 0.25 18.37 -12.18
C HIS A 92 0.52 19.88 -12.12
N ARG A 93 -0.26 20.70 -12.83
CA ARG A 93 -0.02 22.15 -12.92
C ARG A 93 -0.70 22.96 -11.82
N SER A 94 -1.95 22.63 -11.54
CA SER A 94 -2.78 23.39 -10.59
C SER A 94 -2.67 22.82 -9.19
N ASP A 95 -2.87 23.66 -8.17
CA ASP A 95 -2.95 23.19 -6.79
C ASP A 95 -4.24 22.39 -6.59
N HIS A 96 -4.12 21.23 -5.97
CA HIS A 96 -5.24 20.37 -5.54
C HIS A 96 -5.91 20.84 -4.23
N ALA A 97 -5.44 21.92 -3.61
CA ALA A 97 -5.95 22.50 -2.37
C ALA A 97 -6.14 21.48 -1.24
N PHE A 98 -5.21 20.52 -1.13
CA PHE A 98 -5.26 19.42 -0.18
C PHE A 98 -6.57 18.61 -0.23
N THR A 99 -7.21 18.53 -1.40
CA THR A 99 -8.46 17.82 -1.63
C THR A 99 -8.21 16.52 -2.39
N SER A 100 -8.65 15.40 -1.81
CA SER A 100 -8.75 14.12 -2.53
C SER A 100 -10.02 14.11 -3.37
N THR A 101 -9.89 13.67 -4.63
CA THR A 101 -11.02 13.59 -5.57
C THR A 101 -11.18 12.17 -6.06
N GLU A 102 -12.39 11.63 -5.95
CA GLU A 102 -12.75 10.30 -6.44
C GLU A 102 -13.83 10.36 -7.50
N PHE A 103 -13.53 9.82 -8.68
CA PHE A 103 -14.51 9.62 -9.74
C PHE A 103 -15.01 8.18 -9.66
N HIS A 104 -16.33 8.02 -9.55
CA HIS A 104 -16.99 6.71 -9.62
C HIS A 104 -17.20 6.35 -11.08
N THR A 105 -16.77 5.15 -11.45
CA THR A 105 -16.78 4.71 -12.85
C THR A 105 -17.28 3.26 -12.94
N GLU A 106 -17.65 2.82 -14.14
CA GLU A 106 -18.24 1.49 -14.35
C GLU A 106 -17.36 0.34 -13.84
N THR A 107 -16.03 0.48 -13.97
CA THR A 107 -15.08 -0.58 -13.58
C THR A 107 -14.54 -0.42 -12.16
N GLY A 108 -14.81 0.70 -11.49
CA GLY A 108 -14.29 1.01 -10.16
C GLY A 108 -13.90 2.48 -9.98
N PRO A 109 -13.41 2.85 -8.79
CA PRO A 109 -13.01 4.23 -8.49
C PRO A 109 -11.71 4.62 -9.21
N PHE A 110 -11.64 5.90 -9.58
CA PHE A 110 -10.41 6.61 -9.92
C PHE A 110 -10.19 7.66 -8.84
N THR A 111 -9.18 7.45 -7.98
CA THR A 111 -8.99 8.25 -6.77
C THR A 111 -7.65 8.96 -6.84
N GLN A 112 -7.70 10.29 -6.95
CA GLN A 112 -6.55 11.18 -6.79
C GLN A 112 -6.40 11.56 -5.32
N VAL A 113 -5.16 11.47 -4.82
CA VAL A 113 -4.81 11.75 -3.43
C VAL A 113 -3.66 12.78 -3.39
N PRO A 114 -3.81 13.92 -2.70
CA PRO A 114 -2.77 14.94 -2.57
C PRO A 114 -1.47 14.43 -1.98
N LEU A 115 -0.35 14.85 -2.57
CA LEU A 115 1.00 14.74 -2.02
C LEU A 115 1.61 16.14 -1.85
N PRO A 116 2.73 16.31 -1.12
CA PRO A 116 3.38 17.61 -1.01
C PRO A 116 3.79 18.19 -2.38
N GLY A 117 3.46 19.47 -2.59
CA GLY A 117 3.67 20.19 -3.85
C GLY A 117 2.52 19.97 -4.84
N ASN A 118 2.74 20.27 -6.12
CA ASN A 118 1.77 19.96 -7.18
C ASN A 118 1.95 18.50 -7.65
N ARG A 119 1.78 17.58 -6.71
CA ARG A 119 1.95 16.14 -6.90
C ARG A 119 0.78 15.39 -6.29
N SER A 120 0.47 14.24 -6.85
CA SER A 120 -0.60 13.39 -6.38
C SER A 120 -0.23 11.91 -6.52
N SER A 121 -0.84 11.09 -5.68
CA SER A 121 -0.91 9.65 -5.88
C SER A 121 -2.25 9.30 -6.55
N LEU A 122 -2.26 8.26 -7.36
CA LEU A 122 -3.42 7.73 -8.05
C LEU A 122 -3.66 6.30 -7.61
N VAL A 123 -4.92 5.98 -7.29
CA VAL A 123 -5.44 4.61 -7.27
C VAL A 123 -6.51 4.53 -8.35
N TRP A 124 -6.20 3.83 -9.45
CA TRP A 124 -7.12 3.66 -10.57
C TRP A 124 -7.55 2.21 -10.68
N VAL A 125 -8.77 1.92 -10.20
CA VAL A 125 -9.38 0.59 -10.27
C VAL A 125 -10.02 0.39 -11.64
N VAL A 126 -9.63 -0.69 -12.31
CA VAL A 126 -10.13 -1.11 -13.62
C VAL A 126 -10.19 -2.63 -13.70
N GLU A 127 -10.67 -3.18 -14.81
CA GLU A 127 -10.54 -4.61 -15.10
C GLU A 127 -9.06 -5.03 -15.24
N PRO A 128 -8.69 -6.27 -14.89
CA PRO A 128 -7.29 -6.74 -14.91
C PRO A 128 -6.58 -6.57 -16.26
N GLU A 129 -7.25 -6.83 -17.38
CA GLU A 129 -6.64 -6.66 -18.70
C GLU A 129 -6.37 -5.18 -19.02
N MET A 130 -7.30 -4.28 -18.68
CA MET A 130 -7.09 -2.84 -18.82
C MET A 130 -5.94 -2.35 -17.93
N ALA A 131 -5.79 -2.87 -16.71
CA ALA A 131 -4.65 -2.52 -15.86
C ALA A 131 -3.32 -2.89 -16.52
N LYS A 132 -3.23 -4.08 -17.15
CA LYS A 132 -2.06 -4.52 -17.91
C LYS A 132 -1.77 -3.64 -19.12
N GLU A 133 -2.82 -3.23 -19.84
CA GLU A 133 -2.67 -2.29 -20.97
C GLU A 133 -2.11 -0.94 -20.48
N LEU A 134 -2.70 -0.37 -19.43
CA LEU A 134 -2.31 0.93 -18.90
C LEU A 134 -0.88 0.93 -18.35
N VAL A 135 -0.47 -0.13 -17.64
CA VAL A 135 0.89 -0.20 -17.08
C VAL A 135 1.95 -0.30 -18.18
N ALA A 136 1.62 -0.93 -19.31
CA ALA A 136 2.52 -1.12 -20.45
C ALA A 136 2.66 0.14 -21.33
N LEU A 137 1.81 1.15 -21.15
CA LEU A 137 1.92 2.41 -21.87
C LEU A 137 3.21 3.15 -21.52
N ASN A 138 3.77 3.88 -22.48
CA ASN A 138 4.80 4.87 -22.18
C ASN A 138 4.22 6.02 -21.32
N ASP A 139 5.10 6.73 -20.63
CA ASP A 139 4.76 7.76 -19.64
C ASP A 139 3.95 8.92 -20.24
N ALA A 140 4.24 9.32 -21.47
CA ALA A 140 3.54 10.41 -22.13
C ALA A 140 2.08 10.03 -22.45
N THR A 141 1.86 8.84 -23.01
CA THR A 141 0.52 8.34 -23.31
C THR A 141 -0.27 8.12 -22.02
N LEU A 142 0.35 7.55 -20.98
CA LEU A 142 -0.33 7.34 -19.71
C LEU A 142 -0.68 8.68 -19.02
N SER A 143 0.20 9.68 -19.09
CA SER A 143 -0.06 11.03 -18.56
C SER A 143 -1.30 11.65 -19.21
N MET A 144 -1.43 11.55 -20.53
CA MET A 144 -2.62 12.02 -21.25
C MET A 144 -3.89 11.27 -20.81
N ARG A 145 -3.82 9.95 -20.61
CA ARG A 145 -4.96 9.15 -20.14
C ARG A 145 -5.41 9.55 -18.74
N VAL A 146 -4.45 9.75 -17.82
CA VAL A 146 -4.71 10.21 -16.45
C VAL A 146 -5.34 11.60 -16.46
N GLU A 147 -4.76 12.54 -17.21
CA GLU A 147 -5.29 13.91 -17.36
C GLU A 147 -6.72 13.92 -17.91
N GLN A 148 -6.97 13.14 -18.96
CA GLN A 148 -8.30 13.04 -19.57
C GLN A 148 -9.30 12.44 -18.58
N ARG A 149 -8.92 11.40 -17.83
CA ARG A 149 -9.79 10.78 -16.83
C ARG A 149 -10.10 11.73 -15.67
N MET A 150 -9.15 12.59 -15.31
CA MET A 150 -9.32 13.69 -14.35
C MET A 150 -10.03 14.91 -14.94
N GLN A 151 -10.46 14.86 -16.21
CA GLN A 151 -11.09 15.98 -16.92
C GLN A 151 -10.28 17.28 -16.84
N SER A 152 -8.94 17.16 -16.83
CA SER A 152 -8.00 18.28 -16.69
C SER A 152 -8.19 19.14 -15.43
N MET A 153 -8.84 18.62 -14.38
CA MET A 153 -9.13 19.37 -13.14
C MET A 153 -7.87 19.98 -12.51
N LEU A 154 -6.72 19.30 -12.60
CA LEU A 154 -5.43 19.80 -12.10
C LEU A 154 -4.48 20.28 -13.22
N GLY A 155 -5.01 20.47 -14.43
CA GLY A 155 -4.25 20.79 -15.63
C GLY A 155 -3.34 19.65 -16.09
N ARG A 156 -2.25 20.02 -16.78
CA ARG A 156 -1.35 19.06 -17.43
C ARG A 156 -0.74 18.07 -16.44
N VAL A 157 -0.83 16.78 -16.73
CA VAL A 157 -0.27 15.69 -15.90
C VAL A 157 1.09 15.23 -16.43
N SER A 158 1.96 14.82 -15.51
CA SER A 158 3.21 14.09 -15.80
C SER A 158 3.35 12.92 -14.83
N VAL A 159 3.15 11.69 -15.32
CA VAL A 159 3.35 10.46 -14.54
C VAL A 159 4.81 10.31 -14.15
N GLU A 160 5.04 9.84 -12.92
CA GLU A 160 6.35 9.52 -12.39
C GLU A 160 6.69 8.03 -12.59
N PRO A 161 7.98 7.65 -12.54
CA PRO A 161 8.39 6.25 -12.53
C PRO A 161 7.83 5.47 -11.33
N GLY A 162 7.80 4.14 -11.44
CA GLY A 162 7.45 3.26 -10.31
C GLY A 162 5.96 2.93 -10.17
N ARG A 163 5.19 3.02 -11.25
CA ARG A 163 3.79 2.52 -11.28
C ARG A 163 3.71 1.01 -11.00
N GLN A 164 2.64 0.57 -10.36
CA GLN A 164 2.42 -0.81 -9.93
C GLN A 164 0.97 -1.24 -10.18
N ILE A 165 0.75 -2.55 -10.36
CA ILE A 165 -0.58 -3.15 -10.39
C ILE A 165 -0.77 -3.98 -9.11
N TYR A 166 -1.94 -3.82 -8.49
CA TYR A 166 -2.41 -4.67 -7.41
C TYR A 166 -3.67 -5.41 -7.85
N ALA A 167 -3.74 -6.71 -7.59
CA ALA A 167 -4.87 -7.59 -7.87
C ALA A 167 -5.45 -8.15 -6.57
#